data_AF-A0A6A4V9V0-F1
#
_entry.id   AF-A0A6A4V9V0-F1
#
_cell.length_a   1.000
_cell.length_b   1.000
_cell.length_c   1.000
_cell.angle_alpha   90.00
_cell.angle_beta   90.00
_cell.angle_gamma   90.00
#
_symmetry.space_group_name_H-M   'P 1'
#
loop_
_entity.id
_entity.type
_entity.pdbx_description
1 polymer ?
#
loop_
_entity_poly.entity_id
_entity_poly.type
_entity_poly.pdbx_seq_one_letter_code
_entity_poly.pdbx_strand_id
1 'polypeptide(L)'
;MVVRSYDEELKYLERLTPHSWRIKKGFQPNMNVEGYVWAEDKEHCEEFGRMLNADPSRVSTRAKKRGLPQGRAMSRAKSRRNLDYQQVLSKMNDLGISVRVASPKLVMEEAPESYKNVTDVVDTCHAAGISKKCIKLKPIAVIKG
;
A
#
# COMPACT_ATOMS: atom_id res chain seq x y z
N MET A 1 -4.08 14.81 -6.15
CA MET A 1 -3.16 14.59 -5.01
C MET A 1 -3.27 15.82 -4.16
N VAL A 2 -3.63 15.69 -2.88
CA VAL A 2 -3.66 16.88 -2.01
C VAL A 2 -2.20 17.29 -1.82
N VAL A 3 -1.85 18.50 -2.24
CA VAL A 3 -0.52 19.07 -1.99
C VAL A 3 -0.66 19.90 -0.72
N ARG A 4 -0.02 19.44 0.36
CA ARG A 4 0.04 20.12 1.66
C ARG A 4 1.48 20.24 2.10
N SER A 5 1.78 21.29 2.86
CA SER A 5 3.05 21.40 3.57
C SER A 5 3.10 20.43 4.76
N TYR A 6 4.31 20.13 5.23
CA TYR A 6 4.52 19.31 6.42
C TYR A 6 3.73 19.82 7.63
N ASP A 7 3.72 21.13 7.86
CA ASP A 7 2.99 21.75 8.97
C ASP A 7 1.47 21.62 8.83
N GLU A 8 0.95 21.58 7.60
CA GLU A 8 -0.46 21.32 7.34
C GLU A 8 -0.83 19.86 7.60
N GLU A 9 0.08 18.92 7.34
CA GLU A 9 -0.11 17.50 7.65
C GLU A 9 -0.06 17.22 9.15
N LEU A 10 0.82 17.91 9.89
CA LEU A 10 0.92 17.80 11.34
C LEU A 10 -0.39 18.12 12.06
N LYS A 11 -1.26 18.97 11.51
CA LYS A 11 -2.57 19.32 12.10
C LYS A 11 -3.51 18.10 12.24
N TYR A 12 -3.29 17.09 11.41
CA TYR A 12 -4.04 15.82 11.44
C TYR A 12 -3.43 14.79 12.38
N LEU A 13 -2.21 15.00 12.86
CA LEU A 13 -1.55 14.09 13.78
C LEU A 13 -1.78 14.54 15.22
N GLU A 14 -2.14 13.60 16.07
CA GLU A 14 -2.31 13.81 17.50
C GLU A 14 -1.57 12.73 18.25
N ARG A 15 -0.61 13.15 19.08
CA ARG A 15 0.15 12.22 19.90
C ARG A 15 -0.75 11.71 21.03
N LEU A 16 -1.00 10.39 21.05
CA LEU A 16 -1.80 9.73 22.09
C LEU A 16 -0.93 9.26 23.26
N THR A 17 0.27 8.75 22.96
CA THR A 17 1.25 8.29 23.95
C THR A 17 2.66 8.71 23.51
N PRO A 18 3.72 8.51 24.31
CA PRO A 18 5.10 8.74 23.85
C PRO A 18 5.46 7.99 22.55
N HIS A 19 4.74 6.91 22.23
CA HIS A 19 5.02 6.02 21.12
C HIS A 19 3.83 5.80 20.18
N SER A 20 2.77 6.60 20.24
CA SER A 20 1.64 6.43 19.31
C SER A 20 0.96 7.73 18.94
N TRP A 21 0.49 7.77 17.68
CA TRP A 21 -0.21 8.91 17.10
C TRP A 21 -1.51 8.46 16.46
N ARG A 22 -2.54 9.28 16.67
CA ARG A 22 -3.79 9.26 15.93
C ARG A 22 -3.67 10.13 14.69
N ILE A 23 -4.07 9.60 13.55
CA ILE A 23 -4.31 10.34 12.31
C ILE A 23 -5.80 10.66 12.26
N LYS A 24 -6.15 11.93 12.41
CA LYS A 24 -7.52 12.43 12.34
C LYS A 24 -8.12 12.16 10.97
N LYS A 25 -9.45 12.02 10.93
CA LYS A 25 -10.24 11.92 9.69
C LYS A 25 -9.95 13.11 8.77
N GLY A 26 -10.12 12.90 7.46
CA GLY A 26 -9.84 13.93 6.45
C GLY A 26 -8.36 14.19 6.20
N PHE A 27 -7.44 13.41 6.79
CA PHE A 27 -6.03 13.44 6.40
C PHE A 27 -5.85 13.13 4.91
N GLN A 28 -6.66 12.22 4.35
CA GLN A 28 -6.84 12.09 2.91
C GLN A 28 -8.28 12.42 2.53
N PRO A 29 -8.55 12.92 1.31
CA PRO A 29 -9.91 13.06 0.81
C PRO A 29 -10.66 11.73 0.93
N ASN A 30 -11.86 11.77 1.51
CA ASN A 30 -12.71 10.60 1.81
C ASN A 30 -12.22 9.65 2.93
N MET A 31 -11.21 10.03 3.72
CA MET A 31 -10.82 9.27 4.91
C MET A 31 -11.83 9.49 6.05
N ASN A 32 -12.78 8.57 6.17
CA ASN A 32 -13.88 8.62 7.15
C ASN A 32 -13.60 7.88 8.47
N VAL A 33 -12.42 7.28 8.58
CA VAL A 33 -11.93 6.56 9.76
C VAL A 33 -10.65 7.21 10.26
N GLU A 34 -10.38 7.10 11.56
CA GLU A 34 -9.10 7.52 12.13
C GLU A 34 -8.02 6.48 11.80
N GLY A 35 -6.79 6.94 11.59
CA GLY A 35 -5.62 6.08 11.50
C GLY A 35 -4.85 6.06 12.82
N TYR A 36 -4.03 5.04 13.02
CA TYR A 36 -3.17 4.92 14.19
C TYR A 36 -1.79 4.44 13.73
N VAL A 37 -0.74 5.06 14.26
CA VAL A 37 0.67 4.74 13.95
C VAL A 37 1.43 4.62 15.27
N TRP A 38 2.30 3.61 15.37
CA TRP A 38 3.13 3.38 16.54
C TRP A 38 4.61 3.66 16.23
N ALA A 39 5.36 4.18 17.20
CA ALA A 39 6.78 4.50 17.04
C ALA A 39 7.61 3.24 16.77
N GLU A 40 7.18 2.08 17.25
CA GLU A 40 7.85 0.80 16.99
C GLU A 40 7.60 0.27 15.57
N ASP A 41 6.63 0.81 14.81
CA ASP A 41 6.38 0.37 13.42
C ASP A 41 7.65 0.53 12.57
N LYS A 42 8.42 1.59 12.80
CA LYS A 42 9.72 1.80 12.14
C LYS A 42 10.72 0.72 12.54
N GLU A 43 10.73 0.28 13.80
CA GLU A 43 11.73 -0.66 14.35
C GLU A 43 11.52 -2.09 13.84
N HIS A 44 10.30 -2.38 13.37
CA HIS A 44 9.94 -3.65 12.74
C HIS A 44 10.00 -3.61 11.20
N CYS A 45 10.30 -2.45 10.61
CA CYS A 45 10.50 -2.29 9.17
C CYS A 45 12.00 -2.37 8.82
N GLU A 46 12.33 -3.04 7.72
CA GLU A 46 13.70 -3.07 7.19
C GLU A 46 14.26 -1.65 6.99
N GLU A 47 15.51 -1.40 7.39
CA GLU A 47 16.16 -0.07 7.35
C GLU A 47 15.34 1.03 8.07
N PHE A 48 14.62 0.68 9.15
CA PHE A 48 13.72 1.58 9.86
C PHE A 48 12.62 2.21 8.99
N GLY A 49 12.27 1.54 7.88
CA GLY A 49 11.36 2.07 6.86
C GLY A 49 11.94 3.21 6.02
N ARG A 50 13.24 3.53 6.15
CA ARG A 50 13.90 4.63 5.43
C ARG A 50 15.41 4.44 5.31
N MET A 51 15.89 4.29 4.07
CA MET A 51 17.32 4.41 3.76
C MET A 51 17.77 5.88 3.86
N LEU A 52 18.64 6.19 4.82
CA LEU A 52 19.10 7.57 5.09
C LEU A 52 19.83 8.21 3.90
N ASN A 53 20.50 7.39 3.08
CA ASN A 53 21.28 7.85 1.93
C ASN A 53 20.47 7.91 0.63
N ALA A 54 19.15 7.74 0.68
CA ALA A 54 18.30 7.85 -0.48
C ALA A 54 18.22 9.32 -0.95
N ASP A 55 18.72 9.59 -2.16
CA ASP A 55 18.68 10.92 -2.78
C ASP A 55 17.64 10.96 -3.91
N PRO A 56 16.50 11.66 -3.73
CA PRO A 56 15.45 11.75 -4.74
C PRO A 56 15.89 12.47 -6.02
N SER A 57 16.96 13.29 -5.97
CA SER A 57 17.49 14.00 -7.15
C SER A 57 18.17 13.04 -8.13
N ARG A 58 18.70 11.91 -7.63
CA ARG A 58 19.31 10.84 -8.43
C ARG A 58 18.28 9.99 -9.18
N VAL A 59 17.00 10.10 -8.84
CA VAL A 59 15.92 9.38 -9.52
C VAL A 59 15.42 10.21 -10.70
N SER A 60 15.66 9.72 -11.92
CA SER A 60 15.28 10.42 -13.15
C SER A 60 13.77 10.71 -13.23
N THR A 61 13.39 11.80 -13.89
CA THR A 61 11.98 12.17 -14.13
C THR A 61 11.22 11.05 -14.85
N ARG A 62 11.91 10.32 -15.74
CA ARG A 62 11.39 9.14 -16.42
C ARG A 62 11.11 8.01 -15.42
N ALA A 63 12.04 7.71 -14.52
CA ALA A 63 11.88 6.69 -13.48
C ALA A 63 10.75 7.04 -12.49
N LYS A 64 10.63 8.31 -12.09
CA LYS A 64 9.51 8.80 -11.26
C LYS A 64 8.16 8.61 -11.96
N LYS A 65 8.03 9.09 -13.21
CA LYS A 65 6.82 8.92 -14.03
C LYS A 65 6.47 7.46 -14.30
N ARG A 66 7.48 6.60 -14.37
CA ARG A 66 7.36 5.16 -14.55
C ARG A 66 6.92 4.46 -13.26
N GLY A 67 7.58 4.74 -12.13
CA GLY A 67 7.34 4.12 -10.82
C GLY A 67 5.96 4.37 -10.23
N LEU A 68 5.42 5.58 -10.42
CA LEU A 68 4.12 6.00 -9.86
C LEU A 68 2.93 5.09 -10.30
N PRO A 69 2.81 4.67 -11.57
CA PRO A 69 1.79 3.70 -11.99
C PRO A 69 2.22 2.22 -11.91
N GLN A 70 3.42 1.88 -11.42
CA GLN A 70 4.09 0.61 -11.74
C GLN A 70 3.81 -0.61 -10.87
N GLY A 71 3.05 -0.49 -9.78
CA GLY A 71 2.59 -1.66 -9.03
C GLY A 71 1.54 -2.49 -9.80
N ARG A 72 0.76 -1.84 -10.68
CA ARG A 72 -0.30 -2.49 -11.44
C ARG A 72 0.21 -3.13 -12.72
N ALA A 73 -0.24 -4.35 -13.01
CA ALA A 73 -0.05 -5.03 -14.29
C ALA A 73 -1.11 -4.62 -15.32
N MET A 74 -2.31 -4.26 -14.86
CA MET A 74 -3.40 -3.79 -15.71
C MET A 74 -3.75 -2.32 -15.42
N SER A 75 -4.65 -1.70 -16.17
CA SER A 75 -5.31 -0.45 -15.76
C SER A 75 -6.58 -0.77 -14.98
N ARG A 76 -7.11 0.15 -14.14
CA ARG A 76 -8.38 -0.06 -13.42
C ARG A 76 -9.53 -0.37 -14.36
N ALA A 77 -9.61 0.36 -15.48
CA ALA A 77 -10.62 0.13 -16.51
C ALA A 77 -10.48 -1.25 -17.16
N LYS A 78 -9.24 -1.72 -17.40
CA LYS A 78 -8.98 -3.06 -17.95
C LYS A 78 -9.35 -4.15 -16.94
N SER A 79 -8.99 -3.98 -15.67
CA SER A 79 -9.38 -4.91 -14.60
C SER A 79 -10.90 -5.07 -14.52
N ARG A 80 -11.65 -3.96 -14.53
CA ARG A 80 -13.13 -4.00 -14.49
C ARG A 80 -13.80 -4.67 -15.69
N ARG A 81 -13.15 -4.73 -16.85
CA ARG A 81 -13.70 -5.40 -18.04
C ARG A 81 -13.40 -6.88 -18.07
N ASN A 82 -12.30 -7.29 -17.43
CA ASN A 82 -11.74 -8.63 -17.59
C ASN A 82 -11.92 -9.52 -16.35
N LEU A 83 -12.27 -8.93 -15.20
CA LEU A 83 -12.38 -9.65 -13.94
C LEU A 83 -13.83 -9.61 -13.47
N ASP A 84 -14.34 -10.77 -13.09
CA ASP A 84 -15.64 -10.89 -12.45
C ASP A 84 -15.50 -10.85 -10.92
N TYR A 85 -16.38 -10.09 -10.28
CA TYR A 85 -16.39 -9.88 -8.84
C TYR A 85 -16.56 -11.19 -8.04
N GLN A 86 -17.52 -12.03 -8.43
CA GLN A 86 -17.84 -13.25 -7.71
C GLN A 86 -16.70 -14.25 -7.82
N GLN A 87 -16.11 -14.35 -9.01
CA GLN A 87 -14.93 -15.20 -9.23
C GLN A 87 -13.74 -14.75 -8.38
N VAL A 88 -13.47 -13.44 -8.28
CA VAL A 88 -12.38 -12.94 -7.43
C VAL A 88 -12.63 -13.29 -5.96
N LEU A 89 -13.85 -13.10 -5.46
CA LEU A 89 -14.19 -13.47 -4.08
C LEU A 89 -14.08 -14.96 -3.82
N SER A 90 -14.57 -15.80 -4.74
CA SER A 90 -14.45 -17.27 -4.64
C SER A 90 -12.98 -17.68 -4.53
N LYS A 91 -12.12 -17.17 -5.43
CA LYS A 91 -10.68 -17.45 -5.38
C LYS A 91 -10.03 -17.02 -4.06
N MET A 92 -10.40 -15.85 -3.53
CA MET A 92 -9.87 -15.39 -2.24
C MET A 92 -10.33 -16.29 -1.10
N ASN A 93 -11.59 -16.73 -1.12
CA ASN A 93 -12.13 -17.66 -0.15
C ASN A 93 -11.43 -19.03 -0.22
N ASP A 94 -11.17 -19.55 -1.41
CA ASP A 94 -10.42 -20.80 -1.62
C ASP A 94 -8.99 -20.72 -1.08
N LEU A 95 -8.39 -19.52 -1.09
CA LEU A 95 -7.08 -19.25 -0.48
C LEU A 95 -7.15 -19.08 1.06
N GLY A 96 -8.34 -19.15 1.65
CA GLY A 96 -8.58 -18.92 3.08
C GLY A 96 -8.59 -17.45 3.49
N ILE A 97 -8.90 -16.54 2.55
CA ILE A 97 -8.88 -15.09 2.75
C ILE A 97 -10.31 -14.55 2.77
N SER A 98 -10.77 -14.08 3.93
CA SER A 98 -12.09 -13.46 4.06
C SER A 98 -12.06 -12.01 3.57
N VAL A 99 -12.92 -11.65 2.61
CA VAL A 99 -12.92 -10.30 2.02
C VAL A 99 -14.25 -9.59 2.29
N ARG A 100 -14.18 -8.38 2.86
CA ARG A 100 -15.32 -7.45 3.00
C ARG A 100 -15.03 -6.17 2.24
N VAL A 101 -15.91 -5.80 1.32
CA VAL A 101 -15.74 -4.59 0.52
C VAL A 101 -16.99 -3.72 0.47
N ALA A 102 -16.81 -2.41 0.34
CA ALA A 102 -17.93 -1.47 0.21
C ALA A 102 -18.59 -1.51 -1.17
N SER A 103 -17.89 -1.96 -2.22
CA SER A 103 -18.48 -2.12 -3.54
C SER A 103 -17.81 -3.21 -4.38
N PRO A 104 -18.56 -3.87 -5.29
CA PRO A 104 -18.01 -4.82 -6.25
C PRO A 104 -16.92 -4.21 -7.15
N LYS A 105 -17.07 -2.92 -7.48
CA LYS A 105 -16.12 -2.17 -8.30
C LYS A 105 -14.71 -2.20 -7.70
N LEU A 106 -14.59 -1.99 -6.40
CA LEU A 106 -13.31 -1.94 -5.70
C LEU A 106 -12.59 -3.29 -5.76
N VAL A 107 -13.32 -4.40 -5.62
CA VAL A 107 -12.72 -5.74 -5.71
C VAL A 107 -12.14 -6.00 -7.08
N MET A 108 -12.84 -5.67 -8.15
CA MET A 108 -12.30 -5.84 -9.51
C MET A 108 -11.09 -4.93 -9.76
N GLU A 109 -11.10 -3.70 -9.23
CA GLU A 109 -9.97 -2.77 -9.36
C GLU A 109 -8.76 -3.14 -8.50
N GLU A 110 -8.94 -3.91 -7.43
CA GLU A 110 -7.87 -4.25 -6.48
C GLU A 110 -7.54 -5.75 -6.47
N ALA A 111 -8.17 -6.54 -7.34
CA ALA A 111 -7.92 -7.98 -7.47
C ALA A 111 -6.43 -8.27 -7.69
N PRO A 112 -5.87 -9.37 -7.15
CA PRO A 112 -4.45 -9.70 -7.27
C PRO A 112 -3.93 -9.67 -8.71
N GLU A 113 -4.72 -10.11 -9.69
CA GLU A 113 -4.38 -10.13 -11.11
C GLU A 113 -4.20 -8.71 -11.71
N SER A 114 -4.70 -7.69 -11.02
CA SER A 114 -4.50 -6.29 -11.41
C SER A 114 -3.09 -5.78 -11.10
N TYR A 115 -2.37 -6.48 -10.22
CA TYR A 115 -1.04 -6.12 -9.74
C TYR A 115 0.03 -7.03 -10.32
N LYS A 116 1.27 -6.53 -10.34
CA LYS A 116 2.43 -7.39 -10.60
C LYS A 116 2.61 -8.35 -9.44
N ASN A 117 3.29 -9.47 -9.70
CA ASN A 117 3.68 -10.37 -8.62
C ASN A 117 4.68 -9.65 -7.69
N VAL A 118 4.24 -9.44 -6.44
CA VAL A 118 5.06 -8.78 -5.41
C VAL A 118 6.30 -9.60 -5.07
N THR A 119 6.26 -10.93 -5.23
CA THR A 119 7.40 -11.81 -4.97
C THR A 119 8.55 -11.45 -5.93
N ASP A 120 8.27 -11.30 -7.22
CA ASP A 120 9.31 -10.97 -8.22
C ASP A 120 9.96 -9.61 -7.94
N VAL A 121 9.18 -8.64 -7.45
CA VAL A 121 9.68 -7.31 -7.06
C VAL A 121 10.62 -7.43 -5.87
N VAL A 122 10.21 -8.13 -4.81
CA VAL A 122 11.03 -8.35 -3.61
C VAL A 122 12.31 -9.12 -3.95
N ASP A 123 12.19 -10.15 -4.78
CA ASP A 123 13.30 -10.99 -5.23
C ASP A 123 14.33 -10.18 -6.03
N THR A 124 13.87 -9.27 -6.88
CA THR A 124 14.73 -8.35 -7.64
C THR A 124 15.49 -7.40 -6.70
N CYS A 125 14.81 -6.78 -5.73
CA CYS A 125 15.45 -5.90 -4.76
C CYS A 125 16.50 -6.65 -3.92
N HIS A 126 16.20 -7.91 -3.58
CA HIS A 126 17.12 -8.78 -2.86
C HIS A 126 18.36 -9.13 -3.66
N ALA A 127 18.18 -9.60 -4.90
CA ALA A 127 19.29 -9.93 -5.79
C ALA A 127 20.16 -8.70 -6.13
N ALA A 128 19.56 -7.51 -6.21
CA ALA A 128 20.27 -6.27 -6.44
C ALA A 128 21.04 -5.74 -5.20
N GLY A 129 20.90 -6.39 -4.03
CA GLY A 129 21.53 -5.96 -2.78
C GLY A 129 20.94 -4.68 -2.19
N ILE A 130 19.76 -4.27 -2.63
CA ILE A 130 19.06 -3.07 -2.13
C ILE A 130 18.42 -3.36 -0.76
N SER A 131 17.90 -4.58 -0.59
CA SER A 131 17.18 -5.01 0.61
C SER A 131 17.37 -6.50 0.87
N LYS A 132 17.25 -6.99 2.10
CA LYS A 132 17.33 -8.40 2.48
C LYS A 132 15.93 -8.94 2.77
N LYS A 133 15.57 -10.08 2.16
CA LYS A 133 14.32 -10.78 2.51
C LYS A 133 14.33 -11.13 3.99
N CYS A 134 13.23 -10.86 4.67
CA CYS A 134 13.05 -11.13 6.10
C CYS A 134 11.88 -12.10 6.33
N ILE A 135 10.65 -11.63 6.21
CA ILE A 135 9.43 -12.41 6.49
C ILE A 135 8.43 -12.20 5.34
N LYS A 136 7.66 -13.26 5.00
CA LYS A 136 6.52 -13.17 4.09
C LYS A 136 5.23 -13.46 4.85
N LEU A 137 4.31 -12.50 4.84
CA LEU A 137 2.99 -12.62 5.48
C LEU A 137 1.94 -13.08 4.46
N LYS A 138 0.99 -13.90 4.91
CA LYS A 138 -0.21 -14.27 4.16
C LYS A 138 -1.43 -13.64 4.84
N PRO A 139 -2.24 -12.83 4.15
CA PRO A 139 -3.45 -12.27 4.75
C PRO A 139 -4.47 -13.36 5.02
N ILE A 140 -5.24 -13.21 6.10
CA ILE A 140 -6.39 -14.04 6.44
C ILE A 140 -7.72 -13.29 6.26
N ALA A 141 -7.67 -11.95 6.27
CA ALA A 141 -8.82 -11.10 6.05
C ALA A 141 -8.42 -9.79 5.37
N VAL A 142 -9.31 -9.26 4.54
CA VAL A 142 -9.16 -7.97 3.84
C VAL A 142 -10.47 -7.20 3.96
N ILE A 143 -10.40 -6.00 4.54
CA ILE A 143 -11.56 -5.09 4.66
C ILE A 143 -11.25 -3.81 3.89
N LYS A 144 -12.05 -3.50 2.88
CA LYS A 144 -11.82 -2.33 2.02
C LYS A 144 -13.08 -1.49 1.80
N GLY A 145 -13.05 -0.28 2.35
CA GLY A 145 -13.94 0.82 2.00
C GLY A 145 -13.41 1.64 0.84
#